data_AF-A0AAQ3C105-F1
#
_entry.id   AF-A0AAQ3C105-F1
#
_cell.length_a   1.000
_cell.length_b   1.000
_cell.length_c   1.000
_cell.angle_alpha   90.00
_cell.angle_beta   90.00
_cell.angle_gamma   90.00
#
_symmetry.space_group_name_H-M   'P 1'
#
loop_
_entity.id
_entity.type
_entity.pdbx_description
1 polymer ?
#
loop_
_entity_poly.entity_id
_entity_poly.type
_entity_poly.pdbx_seq_one_letter_code
_entity_poly.pdbx_strand_id
1 'polypeptide(L)'
;MTRIKYLVAATTLSLALVGCSSSKEAVPDNPPAEIYATAQQKLQDGNFKAAITQLEALDNRYPFGPYSQQVQLDLIYAYYKSADLPMAQATIDRFIRLNPTSQNMPYVLYMRGLTDMAMDDSALQGFFGIDRSDRDPEHARQAFRDFSQLVQRYPNSAYTTDATKRLLFLKNRLAKHELAVARFYTKRGAYVAVVNRVEQMLRNYPDTQATRDALPLMENAYRQMGLNGEADKVQKIIAFNGDKA
;
A
#
# COMPACT_ATOMS: atom_id res chain seq x y z
N MET A 1 5.23 12.51 -52.18
CA MET A 1 4.65 12.38 -50.81
C MET A 1 4.17 10.97 -50.48
N THR A 2 3.73 10.15 -51.45
CA THR A 2 3.31 8.75 -51.21
C THR A 2 4.47 7.82 -50.81
N ARG A 3 5.66 7.95 -51.43
CA ARG A 3 6.84 7.13 -51.06
C ARG A 3 7.33 7.32 -49.61
N ILE A 4 7.16 8.53 -49.06
CA ILE A 4 7.53 8.84 -47.66
C ILE A 4 6.53 8.20 -46.69
N LYS A 5 5.24 8.13 -47.04
CA LYS A 5 4.22 7.46 -46.22
C LYS A 5 4.49 5.95 -46.07
N TYR A 6 4.94 5.29 -47.14
CA TYR A 6 5.30 3.87 -47.10
C TYR A 6 6.59 3.60 -46.29
N LEU A 7 7.57 4.51 -46.35
CA LEU A 7 8.79 4.41 -45.53
C LEU A 7 8.51 4.58 -44.03
N VAL A 8 7.63 5.51 -43.66
CA VAL A 8 7.21 5.72 -42.25
C VAL A 8 6.35 4.57 -41.74
N ALA A 9 5.46 4.01 -42.58
CA ALA A 9 4.68 2.82 -42.24
C ALA A 9 5.56 1.57 -42.06
N ALA A 10 6.60 1.40 -42.89
CA ALA A 10 7.53 0.28 -42.77
C ALA A 10 8.41 0.37 -41.52
N THR A 11 8.82 1.57 -41.10
CA THR A 11 9.60 1.79 -39.86
C THR A 11 8.75 1.61 -38.61
N THR A 12 7.48 2.03 -38.62
CA THR A 12 6.57 1.78 -37.49
C THR A 12 6.18 0.31 -37.36
N LEU A 13 6.05 -0.43 -38.47
CA LEU A 13 5.76 -1.87 -38.43
C LEU A 13 6.97 -2.72 -37.98
N SER A 14 8.19 -2.28 -38.28
CA SER A 14 9.41 -3.00 -37.83
C SER A 14 9.71 -2.79 -36.34
N LEU A 15 9.31 -1.66 -35.75
CA LEU A 15 9.35 -1.48 -34.29
C LEU A 15 8.30 -2.33 -33.54
N ALA A 16 7.22 -2.74 -34.21
CA ALA A 16 6.18 -3.58 -33.62
C ALA A 16 6.55 -5.08 -33.58
N LEU A 17 7.63 -5.48 -34.26
CA LEU A 17 8.07 -6.88 -34.37
C LEU A 17 9.19 -7.28 -33.40
N VAL A 18 9.58 -6.41 -32.47
CA VAL A 18 10.45 -6.80 -31.34
C VAL A 18 9.60 -7.55 -30.31
N GLY A 19 9.19 -8.76 -30.66
CA GLY A 19 8.65 -9.73 -29.72
C GLY A 19 9.80 -10.30 -28.90
N CYS A 20 9.93 -9.88 -27.64
CA CYS A 20 10.84 -10.50 -26.68
C CYS A 20 10.35 -11.92 -26.35
N SER A 21 10.79 -12.92 -27.13
CA SER A 21 10.75 -14.32 -26.71
C SER A 21 11.87 -14.57 -25.69
N SER A 22 11.66 -14.15 -24.45
CA SER A 22 12.49 -14.59 -23.33
C SER A 22 12.03 -15.99 -22.93
N SER A 23 12.73 -17.03 -23.40
CA SER A 23 12.58 -18.37 -22.85
C SER A 23 13.01 -18.31 -21.38
N LYS A 24 12.10 -18.64 -20.44
CA LYS A 24 12.46 -18.80 -19.03
C LYS A 24 13.56 -19.85 -18.95
N GLU A 25 14.76 -19.44 -18.53
CA GLU A 25 15.87 -20.35 -18.28
C GLU A 25 15.41 -21.39 -17.26
N ALA A 26 15.43 -22.67 -17.67
CA ALA A 26 15.06 -23.75 -16.79
C ALA A 26 16.12 -23.87 -15.69
N VAL A 27 15.69 -23.77 -14.42
CA VAL A 27 16.58 -24.01 -13.28
C VAL A 27 17.07 -25.46 -13.36
N PRO A 28 18.40 -25.71 -13.38
CA PRO A 28 18.95 -27.06 -13.39
C PRO A 28 18.40 -27.93 -12.24
N ASP A 29 18.38 -29.25 -12.42
CA ASP A 29 17.94 -30.18 -11.37
C ASP A 29 19.06 -30.46 -10.35
N ASN A 30 19.52 -29.39 -9.71
CA ASN A 30 20.54 -29.45 -8.67
C ASN A 30 19.91 -29.76 -7.30
N PRO A 31 20.70 -30.25 -6.33
CA PRO A 31 20.23 -30.44 -4.96
C PRO A 31 19.58 -29.18 -4.37
N PRO A 32 18.55 -29.31 -3.50
CA PRO A 32 17.84 -28.17 -2.91
C PRO A 32 18.75 -27.13 -2.25
N ALA A 33 19.81 -27.58 -1.57
CA ALA A 33 20.77 -26.72 -0.91
C ALA A 33 21.58 -25.85 -1.89
N GLU A 34 21.93 -26.39 -3.05
CA GLU A 34 22.68 -25.65 -4.09
C GLU A 34 21.79 -24.61 -4.79
N ILE A 35 20.53 -24.99 -5.09
CA ILE A 35 19.54 -24.05 -5.64
C ILE A 35 19.33 -22.89 -4.64
N TYR A 36 19.17 -23.21 -3.36
CA TYR A 36 19.00 -22.21 -2.31
C TYR A 36 20.23 -21.30 -2.16
N ALA A 37 21.45 -21.87 -2.15
CA ALA A 37 22.68 -21.09 -2.08
C ALA A 37 22.82 -20.14 -3.29
N THR A 38 22.47 -20.62 -4.49
CA THR A 38 22.46 -19.80 -5.71
C THR A 38 21.43 -18.67 -5.60
N ALA A 39 20.22 -18.97 -5.12
CA ALA A 39 19.18 -17.96 -4.88
C ALA A 39 19.66 -16.88 -3.90
N GLN A 40 20.29 -17.28 -2.80
CA GLN A 40 20.84 -16.38 -1.79
C GLN A 40 21.92 -15.45 -2.36
N GLN A 41 22.82 -15.98 -3.19
CA GLN A 41 23.80 -15.15 -3.89
C GLN A 41 23.10 -14.11 -4.79
N LYS A 42 22.09 -14.53 -5.58
CA LYS A 42 21.34 -13.59 -6.43
C LYS A 42 20.58 -12.52 -5.64
N LEU A 43 20.07 -12.85 -4.46
CA LEU A 43 19.44 -11.87 -3.55
C LEU A 43 20.46 -10.83 -3.06
N GLN A 44 21.64 -11.29 -2.64
CA GLN A 44 22.72 -10.42 -2.15
C GLN A 44 23.27 -9.52 -3.25
N ASP A 45 23.35 -10.03 -4.48
CA ASP A 45 23.74 -9.28 -5.69
C ASP A 45 22.67 -8.25 -6.13
N GLY A 46 21.49 -8.24 -5.49
CA GLY A 46 20.34 -7.41 -5.88
C GLY A 46 19.66 -7.85 -7.18
N ASN A 47 20.00 -9.03 -7.71
CA ASN A 47 19.35 -9.61 -8.88
C ASN A 47 18.07 -10.37 -8.48
N PHE A 48 17.06 -9.61 -8.08
CA PHE A 48 15.81 -10.17 -7.54
C PHE A 48 15.07 -11.06 -8.54
N LYS A 49 15.08 -10.74 -9.84
CA LYS A 49 14.40 -11.56 -10.87
C LYS A 49 15.03 -12.96 -10.99
N ALA A 50 16.36 -13.03 -11.01
CA ALA A 50 17.06 -14.30 -11.02
C ALA A 50 16.85 -15.07 -9.72
N ALA A 51 16.87 -14.39 -8.57
CA ALA A 51 16.59 -15.01 -7.28
C ALA A 51 15.18 -15.60 -7.23
N ILE A 52 14.16 -14.86 -7.66
CA ILE A 52 12.76 -15.33 -7.75
C ILE A 52 12.68 -16.63 -8.57
N THR A 53 13.38 -16.69 -9.71
CA THR A 53 13.34 -17.88 -10.57
C THR A 53 13.87 -19.12 -9.84
N GLN A 54 14.96 -18.99 -9.09
CA GLN A 54 15.55 -20.07 -8.28
C GLN A 54 14.65 -20.45 -7.09
N LEU A 55 14.11 -19.45 -6.39
CA LEU A 55 13.24 -19.65 -5.23
C LEU A 55 11.89 -20.28 -5.61
N GLU A 56 11.27 -19.86 -6.71
CA GLU A 56 10.04 -20.47 -7.24
C GLU A 56 10.28 -21.92 -7.63
N ALA A 57 11.42 -22.24 -8.28
CA ALA A 57 11.76 -23.61 -8.60
C ALA A 57 11.90 -24.47 -7.34
N LEU A 58 12.55 -23.93 -6.30
CA LEU A 58 12.72 -24.61 -5.02
C LEU A 58 11.39 -24.81 -4.28
N ASP A 59 10.53 -23.79 -4.26
CA ASP A 59 9.20 -23.84 -3.63
C ASP A 59 8.27 -24.84 -4.33
N ASN A 60 8.31 -24.90 -5.66
CA ASN A 60 7.49 -25.83 -6.45
C ASN A 60 7.96 -27.28 -6.32
N ARG A 61 9.28 -27.52 -6.33
CA ARG A 61 9.84 -28.88 -6.25
C ARG A 61 9.81 -29.44 -4.83
N TYR A 62 10.00 -28.58 -3.83
CA TYR A 62 10.17 -28.99 -2.43
C TYR A 62 9.29 -28.16 -1.46
N PRO A 63 7.96 -28.18 -1.61
CA PRO A 63 7.04 -27.33 -0.82
C PRO A 63 7.06 -27.59 0.69
N PHE A 64 7.52 -28.78 1.11
CA PHE A 64 7.68 -29.18 2.51
C PHE A 64 9.15 -29.39 2.90
N GLY A 65 10.08 -28.87 2.10
CA GLY A 65 11.51 -28.99 2.35
C GLY A 65 11.93 -28.23 3.63
N PRO A 66 13.16 -28.49 4.13
CA PRO A 66 13.66 -27.86 5.35
C PRO A 66 13.77 -26.33 5.24
N TYR A 67 13.90 -25.79 4.03
CA TYR A 67 13.97 -24.36 3.76
C TYR A 67 12.64 -23.74 3.33
N SER A 68 11.54 -24.49 3.27
CA SER A 68 10.25 -24.04 2.70
C SER A 68 9.75 -22.71 3.27
N GLN A 69 9.78 -22.53 4.60
CA GLN A 69 9.42 -21.26 5.23
C GLN A 69 10.37 -20.14 4.84
N GLN A 70 11.68 -20.38 4.87
CA GLN A 70 12.67 -19.35 4.53
C GLN A 70 12.57 -18.93 3.06
N VAL A 71 12.37 -19.89 2.15
CA VAL A 71 12.14 -19.64 0.73
C VAL A 71 10.92 -18.73 0.50
N GLN A 72 9.83 -18.96 1.24
CA GLN A 72 8.66 -18.08 1.18
C GLN A 72 9.00 -16.65 1.66
N LEU A 73 9.77 -16.51 2.76
CA LEU A 73 10.20 -15.19 3.24
C LEU A 73 11.09 -14.46 2.23
N ASP A 74 12.01 -15.19 1.61
CA ASP A 74 12.91 -14.66 0.58
C ASP A 74 12.14 -14.26 -0.68
N LEU A 75 11.13 -15.04 -1.08
CA LEU A 75 10.22 -14.69 -2.17
C LEU A 75 9.47 -13.39 -1.87
N ILE A 76 8.90 -13.25 -0.66
CA ILE A 76 8.22 -12.02 -0.23
C ILE A 76 9.15 -10.81 -0.37
N TYR A 77 10.39 -10.94 0.12
CA TYR A 77 11.40 -9.89 0.00
C TYR A 77 11.72 -9.58 -1.47
N ALA A 78 11.99 -10.60 -2.29
CA ALA A 78 12.40 -10.43 -3.67
C ALA A 78 11.28 -9.84 -4.54
N TYR A 79 10.04 -10.29 -4.36
CA TYR A 79 8.87 -9.73 -5.06
C TYR A 79 8.66 -8.26 -4.69
N TYR A 80 8.71 -7.92 -3.39
CA TYR A 80 8.61 -6.53 -2.95
C TYR A 80 9.72 -5.65 -3.56
N LYS A 81 10.97 -6.13 -3.54
CA LYS A 81 12.13 -5.39 -4.08
C LYS A 81 12.15 -5.28 -5.60
N SER A 82 11.56 -6.24 -6.31
CA SER A 82 11.38 -6.19 -7.76
C SER A 82 10.12 -5.45 -8.20
N ALA A 83 9.36 -4.87 -7.27
CA ALA A 83 8.07 -4.21 -7.48
C ALA A 83 6.96 -5.12 -8.02
N ASP A 84 7.10 -6.44 -7.89
CA ASP A 84 6.03 -7.41 -8.13
C ASP A 84 5.15 -7.54 -6.88
N LEU A 85 4.49 -6.43 -6.54
CA LEU A 85 3.69 -6.31 -5.33
C LEU A 85 2.53 -7.33 -5.27
N PRO A 86 1.79 -7.64 -6.36
CA PRO A 86 0.74 -8.64 -6.33
C PRO A 86 1.26 -10.04 -5.95
N MET A 87 2.42 -10.43 -6.49
CA MET A 87 3.04 -11.71 -6.13
C MET A 87 3.56 -11.72 -4.69
N ALA A 88 4.09 -10.60 -4.20
CA ALA A 88 4.45 -10.45 -2.79
C ALA A 88 3.23 -10.67 -1.89
N GLN A 89 2.10 -10.02 -2.19
CA GLN A 89 0.86 -10.14 -1.42
C GLN A 89 0.31 -11.57 -1.43
N ALA A 90 0.27 -12.23 -2.59
CA ALA A 90 -0.16 -13.61 -2.70
C ALA A 90 0.72 -14.58 -1.89
N THR A 91 2.04 -14.36 -1.89
CA THR A 91 2.99 -15.17 -1.14
C THR A 91 2.86 -14.93 0.37
N ILE A 92 2.65 -13.68 0.79
CA ILE A 92 2.34 -13.31 2.19
C ILE A 92 1.08 -14.01 2.67
N ASP A 93 -0.02 -13.93 1.90
CA ASP A 93 -1.30 -14.55 2.28
C ASP A 93 -1.17 -16.08 2.40
N ARG A 94 -0.40 -16.70 1.51
CA ARG A 94 -0.09 -18.12 1.58
C ARG A 94 0.72 -18.45 2.84
N PHE A 95 1.76 -17.67 3.14
CA PHE A 95 2.59 -17.87 4.32
C PHE A 95 1.77 -17.77 5.61
N ILE A 96 0.93 -16.73 5.75
CA ILE A 96 0.10 -16.51 6.94
C ILE A 96 -0.86 -17.68 7.15
N ARG A 97 -1.47 -18.18 6.06
CA ARG A 97 -2.42 -19.31 6.10
C ARG A 97 -1.75 -20.62 6.50
N LEU A 98 -0.57 -20.89 5.94
CA LEU A 98 0.15 -22.15 6.18
C LEU A 98 0.94 -22.16 7.49
N ASN A 99 1.38 -20.99 7.97
CA ASN A 99 2.28 -20.87 9.12
C ASN A 99 1.78 -19.86 10.18
N PRO A 100 0.55 -20.00 10.71
CA PRO A 100 -0.07 -18.99 11.59
C PRO A 100 0.67 -18.77 12.92
N THR A 101 1.50 -19.72 13.35
CA THR A 101 2.30 -19.68 14.59
C THR A 101 3.79 -19.45 14.33
N SER A 102 4.18 -19.07 13.11
CA SER A 102 5.59 -18.82 12.77
C SER A 102 6.19 -17.70 13.61
N GLN A 103 7.43 -17.88 14.04
CA GLN A 103 8.22 -16.83 14.71
C GLN A 103 8.47 -15.62 13.80
N ASN A 104 8.42 -15.81 12.47
CA ASN A 104 8.61 -14.77 11.46
C ASN A 104 7.32 -14.00 11.12
N MET A 105 6.20 -14.29 11.79
CA MET A 105 4.93 -13.58 11.58
C MET A 105 5.03 -12.04 11.69
N PRO A 106 5.81 -11.45 12.63
CA PRO A 106 5.96 -9.99 12.68
C PRO A 106 6.57 -9.40 11.41
N TYR A 107 7.56 -10.09 10.81
CA TYR A 107 8.16 -9.68 9.55
C TYR A 107 7.14 -9.76 8.40
N VAL A 108 6.37 -10.83 8.34
CA VAL A 108 5.38 -11.05 7.27
C VAL A 108 4.25 -10.02 7.33
N LEU A 109 3.72 -9.71 8.51
CA LEU A 109 2.74 -8.64 8.68
C LEU A 109 3.32 -7.26 8.31
N TYR A 110 4.57 -7.02 8.68
CA TYR A 110 5.27 -5.79 8.30
C TYR A 110 5.41 -5.66 6.78
N MET A 111 5.85 -6.73 6.10
CA MET A 111 5.98 -6.76 4.65
C MET A 111 4.62 -6.62 3.94
N ARG A 112 3.53 -7.14 4.52
CA ARG A 112 2.17 -6.94 4.01
C ARG A 112 1.80 -5.46 4.02
N GLY A 113 1.96 -4.80 5.16
CA GLY A 113 1.71 -3.38 5.28
C GLY A 113 2.58 -2.53 4.35
N LEU A 114 3.86 -2.91 4.16
CA LEU A 114 4.73 -2.24 3.18
C LEU A 114 4.26 -2.44 1.73
N THR A 115 3.84 -3.65 1.39
CA THR A 115 3.37 -4.00 0.05
C THR A 115 2.11 -3.21 -0.29
N ASP A 116 1.12 -3.20 0.60
CA ASP A 116 -0.10 -2.41 0.41
C ASP A 116 0.20 -0.89 0.40
N MET A 117 1.10 -0.41 1.25
CA MET A 117 1.51 1.00 1.21
C MET A 117 2.20 1.36 -0.12
N ALA A 118 2.99 0.45 -0.69
CA ALA A 118 3.61 0.63 -2.00
C ALA A 118 2.63 0.51 -3.17
N MET A 119 1.51 -0.21 -3.00
CA MET A 119 0.42 -0.24 -4.00
C MET A 119 -0.44 1.02 -3.95
N ASP A 120 -0.59 1.64 -2.78
CA ASP A 120 -1.25 2.95 -2.63
C ASP A 120 -0.41 4.06 -3.29
N ASP A 121 0.91 4.01 -3.08
CA ASP A 121 1.84 5.00 -3.61
C ASP A 121 2.13 4.77 -5.10
N SER A 122 1.87 5.79 -5.92
CA SER A 122 2.32 5.79 -7.31
C SER A 122 3.66 6.53 -7.35
N ALA A 123 4.78 5.81 -7.33
CA ALA A 123 6.14 6.37 -7.22
C ALA A 123 6.44 7.53 -8.20
N LEU A 124 5.87 7.49 -9.41
CA LEU A 124 5.98 8.57 -10.39
C LEU A 124 5.29 9.87 -9.96
N GLN A 125 4.17 9.78 -9.23
CA GLN A 125 3.32 10.92 -8.90
C GLN A 125 3.79 11.65 -7.65
N GLY A 126 4.34 10.92 -6.67
CA GLY A 126 5.02 11.52 -5.52
C GLY A 126 6.20 12.41 -5.93
N PHE A 127 6.91 12.02 -7.01
CA PHE A 127 7.98 12.85 -7.59
C PHE A 127 7.47 14.18 -8.18
N PHE A 128 6.26 14.21 -8.74
CA PHE A 128 5.65 15.43 -9.29
C PHE A 128 4.83 16.24 -8.25
N GLY A 129 4.82 15.83 -6.97
CA GLY A 129 4.09 16.53 -5.92
C GLY A 129 2.56 16.55 -6.12
N ILE A 130 2.02 15.59 -6.88
CA ILE A 130 0.58 15.53 -7.16
C ILE A 130 -0.14 14.92 -5.95
N ASP A 131 -0.91 15.73 -5.22
CA ASP A 131 -1.76 15.25 -4.13
C ASP A 131 -2.95 14.47 -4.70
N ARG A 132 -3.01 13.16 -4.42
CA ARG A 132 -4.13 12.28 -4.77
C ARG A 132 -5.01 11.90 -3.59
N SER A 133 -5.11 12.74 -2.56
CA SER A 133 -5.96 12.48 -1.39
C SER A 133 -7.41 12.18 -1.75
N ASP A 134 -7.90 12.59 -2.91
CA ASP A 134 -9.22 12.27 -3.44
C ASP A 134 -9.40 10.84 -3.99
N ARG A 135 -8.33 10.12 -4.37
CA ARG A 135 -8.43 8.73 -4.87
C ARG A 135 -8.77 7.77 -3.72
N ASP A 136 -9.57 6.73 -4.02
CA ASP A 136 -9.92 5.68 -3.06
C ASP A 136 -8.66 5.05 -2.43
N PRO A 137 -8.46 5.19 -1.11
CA PRO A 137 -7.27 4.72 -0.41
C PRO A 137 -7.46 3.28 0.10
N GLU A 138 -7.93 2.36 -0.75
CA GLU A 138 -8.18 0.97 -0.34
C GLU A 138 -6.92 0.28 0.20
N HIS A 139 -5.80 0.41 -0.54
CA HIS A 139 -4.53 -0.16 -0.13
C HIS A 139 -3.98 0.52 1.13
N ALA A 140 -4.09 1.84 1.28
CA ALA A 140 -3.73 2.50 2.55
C ALA A 140 -4.59 2.03 3.73
N ARG A 141 -5.89 1.74 3.53
CA ARG A 141 -6.75 1.14 4.57
C ARG A 141 -6.29 -0.26 4.94
N GLN A 142 -5.90 -1.08 3.96
CA GLN A 142 -5.36 -2.42 4.20
C GLN A 142 -4.01 -2.34 4.93
N ALA A 143 -3.07 -1.51 4.47
CA ALA A 143 -1.79 -1.29 5.13
C ALA A 143 -1.97 -0.83 6.59
N PHE A 144 -2.93 0.06 6.85
CA PHE A 144 -3.24 0.52 8.21
C PHE A 144 -3.71 -0.64 9.10
N ARG A 145 -4.55 -1.55 8.57
CA ARG A 145 -4.98 -2.75 9.31
C ARG A 145 -3.81 -3.67 9.64
N ASP A 146 -2.93 -3.92 8.67
CA ASP A 146 -1.82 -4.85 8.83
C ASP A 146 -0.75 -4.34 9.80
N PHE A 147 -0.38 -3.05 9.69
CA PHE A 147 0.50 -2.42 10.67
C PHE A 147 -0.15 -2.35 12.06
N SER A 148 -1.46 -2.09 12.15
CA SER A 148 -2.17 -2.11 13.44
C SER A 148 -2.12 -3.49 14.08
N GLN A 149 -2.35 -4.54 13.29
CA GLN A 149 -2.26 -5.92 13.76
C GLN A 149 -0.84 -6.26 14.24
N LEU A 150 0.19 -5.84 13.52
CA LEU A 150 1.59 -6.02 13.92
C LEU A 150 1.87 -5.35 15.28
N VAL A 151 1.53 -4.07 15.41
CA VAL A 151 1.80 -3.29 16.64
C VAL A 151 1.04 -3.85 17.83
N GLN A 152 -0.21 -4.27 17.63
CA GLN A 152 -1.06 -4.83 18.69
C GLN A 152 -0.61 -6.23 19.13
N ARG A 153 -0.31 -7.11 18.18
CA ARG A 153 0.03 -8.52 18.49
C ARG A 153 1.49 -8.73 18.86
N TYR A 154 2.39 -7.89 18.33
CA TYR A 154 3.84 -8.05 18.48
C TYR A 154 4.51 -6.73 18.89
N PRO A 155 4.14 -6.13 20.04
CA PRO A 155 4.64 -4.81 20.44
C PRO A 155 6.16 -4.75 20.60
N ASN A 156 6.82 -5.86 20.91
CA ASN A 156 8.28 -5.93 21.11
C ASN A 156 9.06 -6.34 19.87
N SER A 157 8.41 -6.43 18.70
CA SER A 157 9.09 -6.76 17.44
C SER A 157 10.02 -5.62 16.98
N ALA A 158 11.12 -5.97 16.31
CA ALA A 158 12.01 -5.01 15.68
C ALA A 158 11.30 -4.09 14.65
N TYR A 159 10.18 -4.54 14.09
CA TYR A 159 9.41 -3.80 13.07
C TYR A 159 8.38 -2.81 13.65
N THR A 160 8.05 -2.93 14.95
CA THR A 160 6.95 -2.17 15.58
C THR A 160 7.17 -0.67 15.58
N THR A 161 8.41 -0.23 15.83
CA THR A 161 8.75 1.19 15.85
C THR A 161 8.52 1.86 14.50
N ASP A 162 8.93 1.21 13.41
CA ASP A 162 8.72 1.75 12.06
C ASP A 162 7.23 1.65 11.65
N ALA A 163 6.58 0.51 11.93
CA ALA A 163 5.16 0.34 11.68
C ALA A 163 4.30 1.41 12.37
N THR A 164 4.65 1.80 13.60
CA THR A 164 3.95 2.87 14.35
C THR A 164 4.08 4.23 13.66
N LYS A 165 5.26 4.56 13.13
CA LYS A 165 5.46 5.80 12.34
C LYS A 165 4.61 5.76 11.06
N ARG A 166 4.56 4.62 10.38
CA ARG A 166 3.72 4.43 9.18
C ARG A 166 2.23 4.51 9.49
N LEU A 167 1.78 4.00 10.63
CA LEU A 167 0.39 4.16 11.08
C LEU A 167 0.01 5.63 11.21
N LEU A 168 0.89 6.47 11.78
CA LEU A 168 0.63 7.92 11.87
C LEU A 168 0.53 8.55 10.48
N PHE A 169 1.42 8.19 9.56
CA PHE A 169 1.36 8.65 8.16
C PHE A 169 0.05 8.24 7.48
N LEU A 170 -0.29 6.94 7.54
CA LEU A 170 -1.50 6.37 6.95
C LEU A 170 -2.77 6.97 7.55
N LYS A 171 -2.80 7.20 8.87
CA LYS A 171 -3.92 7.85 9.55
C LYS A 171 -4.18 9.24 8.97
N ASN A 172 -3.13 10.04 8.80
CA ASN A 172 -3.24 11.36 8.18
C ASN A 172 -3.66 11.28 6.72
N ARG A 173 -3.14 10.30 5.97
CA ARG A 173 -3.51 10.05 4.57
C ARG A 173 -5.01 9.73 4.42
N LEU A 174 -5.53 8.82 5.25
CA LEU A 174 -6.94 8.45 5.24
C LEU A 174 -7.85 9.61 5.65
N ALA A 175 -7.46 10.39 6.66
CA ALA A 175 -8.21 11.58 7.06
C ALA A 175 -8.24 12.65 5.95
N LYS A 176 -7.14 12.86 5.21
CA LYS A 176 -7.12 13.77 4.06
C LYS A 176 -8.11 13.34 2.96
N HIS A 177 -8.27 12.04 2.74
CA HIS A 177 -9.27 11.54 1.80
C HIS A 177 -10.69 11.88 2.23
N GLU A 178 -11.05 11.61 3.49
CA GLU A 178 -12.38 11.96 4.00
C GLU A 178 -12.64 13.48 3.94
N LEU A 179 -11.61 14.31 4.20
CA LEU A 179 -11.72 15.76 4.03
C LEU A 179 -11.99 16.16 2.57
N ALA A 180 -11.31 15.53 1.61
CA ALA A 180 -11.53 15.78 0.19
C ALA A 180 -12.97 15.43 -0.23
N VAL A 181 -13.49 14.31 0.26
CA VAL A 181 -14.88 13.88 0.05
C VAL A 181 -15.87 14.84 0.72
N ALA A 182 -15.62 15.28 1.96
CA ALA A 182 -16.44 16.27 2.65
C ALA A 182 -16.50 17.59 1.84
N ARG A 183 -15.35 18.10 1.38
CA ARG A 183 -15.29 19.30 0.52
C ARG A 183 -16.06 19.12 -0.79
N PHE A 184 -15.99 17.94 -1.39
CA PHE A 184 -16.74 17.61 -2.60
C PHE A 184 -18.26 17.68 -2.39
N TYR A 185 -18.75 17.19 -1.25
CA TYR A 185 -20.17 17.29 -0.87
C TYR A 185 -20.59 18.71 -0.50
N THR A 186 -19.71 19.48 0.17
CA THR A 186 -19.97 20.90 0.47
C THR A 186 -20.20 21.69 -0.82
N LYS A 187 -19.36 21.50 -1.85
CA LYS A 187 -19.51 22.15 -3.16
C LYS A 187 -20.84 21.84 -3.86
N ARG A 188 -21.50 20.74 -3.50
CA ARG A 188 -22.78 20.30 -4.07
C ARG A 188 -23.99 20.62 -3.19
N GLY A 189 -23.78 21.28 -2.04
CA GLY A 189 -24.86 21.53 -1.08
C GLY A 189 -25.41 20.27 -0.41
N ALA A 190 -24.67 19.15 -0.45
CA ALA A 190 -25.09 17.88 0.15
C ALA A 190 -24.77 17.86 1.66
N TYR A 191 -25.40 18.75 2.43
CA TYR A 191 -25.03 19.05 3.83
C TYR A 191 -25.15 17.84 4.78
N VAL A 192 -26.16 16.98 4.61
CA VAL A 192 -26.27 15.73 5.38
C VAL A 192 -25.06 14.83 5.15
N ALA A 193 -24.60 14.72 3.90
CA ALA A 193 -23.42 13.92 3.56
C ALA A 193 -22.13 14.53 4.13
N VAL A 194 -22.02 15.86 4.17
CA VAL A 194 -20.91 16.56 4.84
C VAL A 194 -20.86 16.17 6.32
N VAL A 195 -21.98 16.33 7.05
CA VAL A 195 -22.05 15.99 8.48
C VAL A 195 -21.66 14.52 8.70
N ASN A 196 -22.25 13.59 7.96
CA ASN A 196 -21.93 12.16 8.08
C ASN A 196 -20.44 11.86 7.87
N ARG A 197 -19.79 12.54 6.90
CA ARG A 197 -18.36 12.38 6.64
C ARG A 197 -17.51 12.93 7.77
N VAL A 198 -17.80 14.15 8.24
CA VAL A 198 -17.02 14.76 9.33
C VAL A 198 -17.22 14.01 10.66
N GLU A 199 -18.42 13.47 10.92
CA GLU A 199 -18.64 12.59 12.08
C GLU A 199 -17.80 11.31 12.00
N GLN A 200 -17.70 10.69 10.83
CA GLN A 200 -16.80 9.53 10.63
C GLN A 200 -15.34 9.91 10.87
N MET A 201 -14.92 11.10 10.43
CA MET A 201 -13.58 11.63 10.72
C MET A 201 -13.34 11.84 12.22
N LEU A 202 -14.32 12.37 12.95
CA LEU A 202 -14.24 12.54 14.40
C LEU A 202 -14.18 11.20 15.15
N ARG A 203 -14.83 10.16 14.64
CA ARG A 203 -14.80 8.81 15.24
C ARG A 203 -13.49 8.08 14.94
N ASN A 204 -13.02 8.14 13.70
CA ASN A 204 -11.91 7.31 13.21
C ASN A 204 -10.54 8.01 13.29
N TYR A 205 -10.53 9.33 13.11
CA TYR A 205 -9.31 10.14 12.96
C TYR A 205 -9.34 11.45 13.78
N PRO A 206 -9.77 11.44 15.07
CA PRO A 206 -10.05 12.66 15.84
C PRO A 206 -8.85 13.61 16.03
N ASP A 207 -7.65 13.06 16.05
CA ASP A 207 -6.38 13.72 16.33
C ASP A 207 -5.66 14.23 15.07
N THR A 208 -6.21 14.03 13.88
CA THR A 208 -5.58 14.46 12.62
C THR A 208 -5.91 15.92 12.29
N GLN A 209 -4.98 16.61 11.63
CA GLN A 209 -5.21 17.98 11.16
C GLN A 209 -6.40 18.05 10.19
N ALA A 210 -6.54 17.06 9.31
CA ALA A 210 -7.64 17.03 8.34
C ALA A 210 -9.03 17.00 9.02
N THR A 211 -9.16 16.33 10.17
CA THR A 211 -10.41 16.36 10.96
C THR A 211 -10.68 17.74 11.55
N ARG A 212 -9.65 18.44 12.04
CA ARG A 212 -9.80 19.82 12.52
C ARG A 212 -10.25 20.74 11.39
N ASP A 213 -9.62 20.62 10.22
CA ASP A 213 -9.96 21.40 9.02
C ASP A 213 -11.37 21.09 8.47
N ALA A 214 -11.94 19.94 8.84
CA ALA A 214 -13.29 19.52 8.44
C ALA A 214 -14.39 20.10 9.33
N LEU A 215 -14.09 20.48 10.58
CA LEU A 215 -15.08 21.01 11.53
C LEU A 215 -15.82 22.26 11.00
N PRO A 216 -15.17 23.25 10.36
CA PRO A 216 -15.88 24.38 9.77
C PRO A 216 -16.87 23.98 8.67
N LEU A 217 -16.59 22.88 7.93
CA LEU A 217 -17.51 22.35 6.93
C LEU A 217 -18.77 21.77 7.58
N MET A 218 -18.60 21.08 8.71
CA MET A 218 -19.71 20.53 9.51
C MET A 218 -20.54 21.64 10.17
N GLU A 219 -19.90 22.68 10.71
CA GLU A 219 -20.60 23.86 11.24
C GLU A 219 -21.45 24.52 10.15
N ASN A 220 -20.84 24.82 9.00
CA ASN A 220 -21.55 25.42 7.88
C ASN A 220 -22.73 24.55 7.42
N ALA A 221 -22.51 23.23 7.29
CA ALA A 221 -23.56 22.30 6.93
C ALA A 221 -24.75 22.32 7.90
N TYR A 222 -24.50 22.37 9.22
CA TYR A 222 -25.56 22.50 10.21
C TYR A 222 -26.33 23.83 10.07
N ARG A 223 -25.62 24.95 9.87
CA ARG A 223 -26.27 26.26 9.66
C ARG A 223 -27.16 26.26 8.41
N GLN A 224 -26.70 25.65 7.32
CA GLN A 224 -27.46 25.55 6.07
C GLN A 224 -28.71 24.65 6.21
N MET A 225 -28.68 23.68 7.13
CA MET A 225 -29.84 22.84 7.46
C MET A 225 -30.76 23.46 8.53
N GLY A 226 -30.46 24.66 9.03
CA GLY A 226 -31.23 25.31 10.11
C GLY A 226 -30.99 24.74 11.51
N LEU A 227 -29.97 23.89 11.68
CA LEU A 227 -29.64 23.20 12.93
C LEU A 227 -28.63 24.03 13.77
N ASN A 228 -29.01 25.25 14.14
CA ASN A 228 -28.11 26.20 14.81
C ASN A 228 -27.54 25.68 16.14
N GLY A 229 -28.34 24.94 16.92
CA GLY A 229 -27.87 24.37 18.19
C GLY A 229 -26.71 23.38 18.02
N GLU A 230 -26.70 22.59 16.94
CA GLU A 230 -25.57 21.70 16.63
C GLU A 230 -24.38 22.45 16.04
N ALA A 231 -24.64 23.47 15.20
CA ALA A 231 -23.59 24.35 14.69
C ALA A 231 -22.80 25.02 15.83
N ASP A 232 -23.50 25.54 16.85
CA ASP A 232 -22.86 26.22 17.98
C ASP A 232 -22.05 25.25 18.86
N LYS A 233 -22.43 23.96 18.93
CA LYS A 233 -21.60 22.93 19.57
C LYS A 233 -20.31 22.70 18.79
N VAL A 234 -20.37 22.59 17.46
CA VAL A 234 -19.18 22.45 16.61
C VAL A 234 -18.27 23.66 16.74
N GLN A 235 -18.83 24.87 16.76
CA GLN A 235 -18.08 26.11 16.96
C GLN A 235 -17.31 26.12 18.29
N LYS A 236 -17.92 25.64 19.39
CA LYS A 236 -17.24 25.49 20.68
C LYS A 236 -16.06 24.52 20.60
N ILE A 237 -16.19 23.41 19.86
CA ILE A 237 -15.09 22.46 19.64
C ILE A 237 -13.96 23.11 18.84
N ILE A 238 -14.28 23.89 17.81
CA ILE A 238 -13.29 24.62 17.01
C ILE A 238 -12.54 25.61 17.92
N ALA A 239 -13.26 26.43 18.69
CA ALA A 239 -12.66 27.41 19.59
C ALA A 239 -11.74 26.75 20.64
N PHE A 240 -12.21 25.68 21.29
CA PHE A 240 -11.42 24.95 22.30
C PHE A 240 -10.08 24.41 21.76
N ASN A 241 -10.01 24.07 20.47
CA ASN A 241 -8.79 23.57 19.83
C ASN A 241 -7.95 24.68 19.18
N GLY A 242 -8.53 25.84 18.88
CA GLY A 242 -7.85 27.01 18.29
C GLY A 242 -6.88 27.70 19.25
N ASP A 243 -7.18 27.67 20.55
CA ASP A 243 -6.35 28.30 21.60
C ASP A 243 -5.07 27.51 21.94
N LYS A 244 -4.83 26.37 21.28
CA LYS A 244 -3.72 25.42 21.57
C LYS A 244 -2.72 25.25 20.42
N ALA A 245 -2.79 26.10 19.38
CA ALA A 245 -1.85 26.13 18.25
C ALA A 245 -0.88 27.31 18.40
#